data_AF-A0A8H7I354-F1
#
_entry.id   AF-A0A8H7I354-F1
#
_cell.length_a   1.000
_cell.length_b   1.000
_cell.length_c   1.000
_cell.angle_alpha   90.00
_cell.angle_beta   90.00
_cell.angle_gamma   90.00
#
_symmetry.space_group_name_H-M   'P 1'
#
loop_
_entity.id
_entity.type
_entity.pdbx_description
1 polymer ?
#
loop_
_entity_poly.entity_id
_entity_poly.type
_entity_poly.pdbx_seq_one_letter_code
_entity_poly.pdbx_strand_id
1 'polypeptide(L)'
;MLSSIMAFNKIVGVNLQKQPRDEDPCPWESGAQNSSAAPISNKQRLVTIRSTHDTANPLAGPNYAQDQDTYSSEEEDQAEQESASPFKNMLWDIISNYPIQIMNKAPNRSQARESWCRLGNDELAGVTHDFFTSMENLTRAFESYYLFPADLSKWDATVAHLFPLIQGSTGNLERQQGVSNLGVVVEFCTMQLALPESSRAQMVQDARQYVSAHWAWLPIGTGKNHLWSTGVSNVPKSAQQVGPLKGGPWMIATLG
;
A
#
# COMPACT_ATOMS: atom_id res chain seq x y z
N MET A 1 -50.10 16.73 37.24
CA MET A 1 -50.94 15.72 36.57
C MET A 1 -50.89 15.99 35.07
N LEU A 2 -50.55 14.97 34.27
CA LEU A 2 -50.95 14.69 32.86
C LEU A 2 -50.63 15.78 31.80
N SER A 3 -50.03 15.55 30.63
CA SER A 3 -49.70 14.38 29.79
C SER A 3 -48.55 14.80 28.84
N SER A 4 -47.47 14.05 28.63
CA SER A 4 -47.27 12.97 27.64
C SER A 4 -47.86 13.24 26.24
N ILE A 5 -46.99 13.34 25.22
CA ILE A 5 -47.03 12.56 23.95
C ILE A 5 -45.69 12.76 23.22
N MET A 6 -45.07 11.63 22.87
CA MET A 6 -43.91 11.48 22.01
C MET A 6 -44.26 11.79 20.54
N ALA A 7 -43.31 12.33 19.79
CA ALA A 7 -43.31 12.25 18.33
C ALA A 7 -42.09 11.46 17.85
N PHE A 8 -42.36 10.29 17.27
CA PHE A 8 -41.45 9.42 16.56
C PHE A 8 -41.93 9.35 15.10
N ASN A 9 -41.00 9.00 14.20
CA ASN A 9 -41.19 8.56 12.80
C ASN A 9 -41.37 9.70 11.77
N LYS A 10 -40.86 9.63 10.54
CA LYS A 10 -40.26 8.54 9.76
C LYS A 10 -39.62 9.20 8.52
N ILE A 11 -38.36 8.91 8.22
CA ILE A 11 -37.80 9.16 6.88
C ILE A 11 -38.24 7.96 6.03
N VAL A 12 -39.13 8.20 5.07
CA VAL A 12 -39.59 7.20 4.09
C VAL A 12 -38.93 7.49 2.75
N GLY A 13 -38.48 6.40 2.12
CA GLY A 13 -37.55 6.35 0.99
C GLY A 13 -37.98 7.03 -0.30
N VAL A 14 -36.97 7.28 -1.13
CA VAL A 14 -37.13 7.28 -2.59
C VAL A 14 -36.31 6.10 -3.10
N ASN A 15 -37.03 5.06 -3.48
CA ASN A 15 -36.51 3.86 -4.11
C ASN A 15 -36.37 4.13 -5.61
N LEU A 16 -35.32 3.56 -6.21
CA LEU A 16 -35.05 3.59 -7.64
C LEU A 16 -36.20 2.95 -8.43
N GLN A 17 -36.68 3.63 -9.46
CA GLN A 17 -37.24 2.98 -10.65
C GLN A 17 -36.72 3.70 -11.90
N LYS A 18 -35.60 3.21 -12.44
CA LYS A 18 -35.27 3.39 -13.86
C LYS A 18 -36.03 2.30 -14.62
N GLN A 19 -36.89 2.72 -15.53
CA GLN A 19 -37.63 1.85 -16.45
C GLN A 19 -36.66 0.96 -17.25
N PRO A 20 -37.02 -0.32 -17.52
CA PRO A 20 -36.40 -1.09 -18.59
C PRO A 20 -36.85 -0.51 -19.93
N ARG A 21 -35.89 -0.27 -20.82
CA ARG A 21 -36.17 0.11 -22.21
C ARG A 21 -36.42 -1.17 -22.98
N ASP A 22 -37.60 -1.28 -23.57
CA ASP A 22 -38.01 -2.39 -24.43
C ASP A 22 -36.98 -2.65 -25.54
N GLU A 23 -36.61 -3.92 -25.66
CA GLU A 23 -35.84 -4.47 -26.78
C GLU A 23 -36.79 -4.74 -27.94
N ASP A 24 -36.42 -4.27 -29.14
CA ASP A 24 -36.83 -4.90 -30.39
C ASP A 24 -35.62 -5.67 -30.97
N PRO A 25 -35.75 -6.97 -31.30
CA PRO A 25 -34.62 -7.80 -31.68
C PRO A 25 -34.26 -7.65 -33.16
N CYS A 26 -32.98 -7.42 -33.46
CA CYS A 26 -32.46 -7.60 -34.82
C CYS A 26 -32.16 -9.09 -35.06
N PRO A 27 -32.72 -9.72 -36.12
CA PRO A 27 -32.58 -11.15 -36.37
C PRO A 27 -31.45 -11.41 -37.37
N TRP A 28 -30.20 -11.24 -36.93
CA TRP A 28 -29.03 -11.84 -37.59
C TRP A 28 -27.80 -11.58 -36.72
N GLU A 29 -27.29 -12.62 -36.08
CA GLU A 29 -25.87 -12.91 -35.79
C GLU A 29 -25.80 -13.89 -34.63
N SER A 30 -25.97 -15.15 -34.99
CA SER A 30 -25.49 -16.28 -34.19
C SER A 30 -23.97 -16.36 -34.36
N GLY A 31 -23.22 -16.16 -33.27
CA GLY A 31 -21.79 -16.48 -33.27
C GLY A 31 -20.99 -15.79 -32.17
N ALA A 32 -20.44 -16.60 -31.27
CA ALA A 32 -19.51 -16.25 -30.19
C ALA A 32 -20.08 -15.44 -29.01
N GLN A 33 -20.44 -16.17 -27.95
CA GLN A 33 -20.46 -15.66 -26.58
C GLN A 33 -19.04 -15.22 -26.17
N ASN A 34 -18.62 -14.03 -26.60
CA ASN A 34 -17.57 -13.31 -25.91
C ASN A 34 -18.21 -12.68 -24.69
N SER A 35 -18.08 -13.34 -23.55
CA SER A 35 -18.27 -12.73 -22.23
C SER A 35 -17.32 -11.54 -22.12
N SER A 36 -17.73 -10.36 -22.62
CA SER A 36 -17.00 -9.12 -22.38
C SER A 36 -17.20 -8.78 -20.91
N ALA A 37 -16.34 -9.31 -20.05
CA ALA A 37 -16.21 -8.82 -18.69
C ALA A 37 -16.06 -7.29 -18.77
N ALA A 38 -16.89 -6.57 -18.04
CA ALA A 38 -16.84 -5.11 -18.02
C ALA A 38 -15.40 -4.65 -17.71
N PRO A 39 -14.88 -3.62 -18.41
CA PRO A 39 -13.52 -3.16 -18.19
C PRO A 39 -13.31 -2.78 -16.72
N ILE A 40 -12.45 -3.54 -16.04
CA ILE A 40 -12.11 -3.33 -14.63
C ILE A 40 -11.35 -2.00 -14.53
N SER A 41 -11.84 -1.09 -13.69
CA SER A 41 -11.16 0.19 -13.44
C SER A 41 -9.73 -0.04 -12.94
N ASN A 42 -8.75 0.76 -13.39
CA ASN A 42 -7.36 0.67 -12.91
C ASN A 42 -7.22 0.69 -11.37
N LYS A 43 -8.19 1.27 -10.66
CA LYS A 43 -8.27 1.28 -9.20
C LYS A 43 -8.48 -0.11 -8.57
N GLN A 44 -9.07 -1.04 -9.32
CA GLN A 44 -9.46 -2.39 -8.89
C GLN A 44 -8.51 -3.49 -9.38
N ARG A 45 -7.55 -3.17 -10.28
CA ARG A 45 -6.61 -4.16 -10.81
C ARG A 45 -5.51 -4.50 -9.79
N LEU A 46 -5.20 -5.78 -9.60
CA LEU A 46 -4.04 -6.23 -8.83
C LEU A 46 -2.74 -5.77 -9.51
N VAL A 47 -1.81 -5.19 -8.74
CA VAL A 47 -0.49 -4.77 -9.22
C VAL A 47 0.51 -5.84 -8.82
N THR A 48 1.20 -6.42 -9.81
CA THR A 48 2.21 -7.46 -9.62
C THR A 48 3.56 -7.06 -10.19
N ILE A 49 3.76 -5.76 -10.44
CA ILE A 49 5.03 -5.22 -10.92
C ILE A 49 6.07 -5.39 -9.81
N ARG A 50 7.27 -5.82 -10.18
CA ARG A 50 8.40 -6.06 -9.29
C ARG A 50 9.63 -5.28 -9.75
N SER A 51 10.54 -5.04 -8.82
CA SER A 51 11.88 -4.52 -9.08
C SER A 51 12.64 -5.48 -9.98
N THR A 52 13.38 -4.95 -10.94
CA THR A 52 14.41 -5.69 -11.68
C THR A 52 15.78 -5.60 -11.01
N HIS A 53 15.90 -4.81 -9.93
CA HIS A 53 17.16 -4.59 -9.21
C HIS A 53 17.29 -5.56 -8.03
N ASP A 54 18.36 -6.36 -8.05
CA ASP A 54 18.80 -7.12 -6.88
C ASP A 54 19.27 -6.14 -5.80
N THR A 55 18.62 -6.19 -4.65
CA THR A 55 18.93 -5.32 -3.52
C THR A 55 19.44 -6.16 -2.36
N ALA A 56 20.58 -5.77 -1.77
CA ALA A 56 21.11 -6.43 -0.57
C ALA A 56 20.05 -6.47 0.53
N ASN A 57 19.93 -7.61 1.22
CA ASN A 57 18.91 -7.81 2.25
C ASN A 57 19.41 -7.33 3.62
N PRO A 58 18.94 -6.17 4.14
CA PRO A 58 19.35 -5.68 5.46
C PRO A 58 18.79 -6.52 6.61
N LEU A 59 17.74 -7.31 6.38
CA LEU A 59 17.15 -8.18 7.39
C LEU A 59 17.98 -9.45 7.63
N ALA A 60 18.85 -9.81 6.68
CA ALA A 60 19.73 -10.98 6.76
C ALA A 60 20.61 -10.98 8.02
N GLY A 61 20.87 -9.80 8.62
CA GLY A 61 21.79 -9.61 9.74
C GLY A 61 23.15 -9.10 9.26
N PRO A 62 23.99 -8.57 10.14
CA PRO A 62 25.36 -8.20 9.78
C PRO A 62 26.10 -9.46 9.32
N ASN A 63 26.50 -9.49 8.05
CA ASN A 63 27.67 -10.26 7.66
C ASN A 63 28.82 -9.65 8.46
N TYR A 64 29.15 -10.23 9.62
CA TYR A 64 30.46 -10.02 10.19
C TYR A 64 31.44 -10.64 9.21
N ALA A 65 31.85 -9.87 8.20
CA ALA A 65 33.18 -10.03 7.64
C ALA A 65 34.10 -9.67 8.80
N GLN A 66 34.43 -10.67 9.63
CA GLN A 66 35.59 -10.58 10.50
C GLN A 66 36.74 -10.18 9.59
N ASP A 67 37.37 -9.05 9.88
CA ASP A 67 38.72 -8.78 9.43
C ASP A 67 39.52 -10.04 9.79
N GLN A 68 39.80 -10.85 8.77
CA GLN A 68 40.59 -12.06 8.89
C GLN A 68 42.02 -11.56 9.10
N ASP A 69 42.37 -11.28 10.35
CA ASP A 69 43.76 -11.24 10.78
C ASP A 69 44.34 -12.61 10.41
N THR A 70 45.07 -12.66 9.30
CA THR A 70 45.79 -13.83 8.82
C THR A 70 46.79 -14.28 9.87
N TYR A 71 46.34 -15.12 10.80
CA TYR A 71 47.21 -15.98 11.58
C TYR A 71 47.31 -17.33 10.88
N SER A 72 48.54 -17.62 10.48
CA SER A 72 48.92 -18.86 9.81
C SER A 72 49.15 -19.96 10.84
N SER A 73 48.09 -20.65 11.27
CA SER A 73 48.24 -21.93 11.99
C SER A 73 46.97 -22.78 11.91
N GLU A 74 47.12 -23.91 11.19
CA GLU A 74 46.48 -25.24 11.32
C GLU A 74 45.02 -25.37 11.81
N GLU A 75 44.23 -26.03 10.95
CA GLU A 75 42.95 -26.71 11.23
C GLU A 75 41.74 -25.84 11.64
N GLU A 76 41.21 -25.04 10.71
CA GLU A 76 39.86 -24.48 10.83
C GLU A 76 38.83 -25.35 10.09
N ASP A 77 37.94 -25.97 10.87
CA ASP A 77 36.58 -26.32 10.43
C ASP A 77 36.02 -25.09 9.68
N GLN A 78 35.62 -25.27 8.42
CA GLN A 78 34.90 -24.23 7.70
C GLN A 78 33.64 -23.92 8.51
N ALA A 79 33.66 -22.82 9.27
CA ALA A 79 32.48 -22.31 9.95
C ALA A 79 31.39 -22.21 8.89
N GLU A 80 30.36 -23.04 9.02
CA GLU A 80 29.23 -23.10 8.11
C GLU A 80 28.66 -21.68 8.02
N GLN A 81 28.92 -21.04 6.88
CA GLN A 81 28.50 -19.68 6.61
C GLN A 81 26.97 -19.69 6.60
N GLU A 82 26.34 -19.21 7.69
CA GLU A 82 24.87 -19.17 7.80
C GLU A 82 24.32 -18.22 6.73
N SER A 83 24.02 -18.76 5.55
CA SER A 83 23.32 -18.04 4.50
C SER A 83 22.04 -17.47 5.07
N ALA A 84 21.76 -16.19 4.79
CA ALA A 84 20.54 -15.52 5.24
C ALA A 84 19.32 -16.45 5.06
N SER A 85 18.59 -16.68 6.16
CA SER A 85 17.42 -17.58 6.13
C SER A 85 16.55 -17.25 4.92
N PRO A 86 16.18 -18.24 4.08
CA PRO A 86 15.35 -18.03 2.88
C PRO A 86 14.09 -17.20 3.17
N PHE A 87 13.58 -17.32 4.39
CA PHE A 87 12.48 -16.54 4.92
C PHE A 87 12.73 -15.03 4.93
N LYS A 88 13.88 -14.59 5.44
CA LYS A 88 14.22 -13.17 5.51
C LYS A 88 14.43 -12.57 4.13
N ASN A 89 14.90 -13.36 3.17
CA ASN A 89 15.01 -12.94 1.76
C ASN A 89 13.64 -12.72 1.13
N MET A 90 12.68 -13.63 1.38
CA MET A 90 11.29 -13.44 0.92
C MET A 90 10.64 -12.21 1.57
N LEU A 91 10.85 -11.99 2.88
CA LEU A 91 10.34 -10.81 3.56
C LEU A 91 10.92 -9.51 2.96
N TRP A 92 12.22 -9.52 2.64
CA TRP A 92 12.87 -8.39 2.00
C TRP A 92 12.39 -8.14 0.57
N ASP A 93 12.21 -9.19 -0.23
CA ASP A 93 11.61 -9.10 -1.57
C ASP A 93 10.23 -8.40 -1.48
N ILE A 94 9.41 -8.81 -0.52
CA ILE A 94 8.11 -8.16 -0.28
C ILE A 94 8.28 -6.67 0.07
N ILE A 95 9.10 -6.34 1.07
CA ILE A 95 9.28 -4.95 1.55
C ILE A 95 9.84 -4.05 0.43
N SER A 96 10.85 -4.53 -0.30
CA SER A 96 11.51 -3.77 -1.37
C SER A 96 10.61 -3.47 -2.57
N ASN A 97 9.57 -4.28 -2.78
CA ASN A 97 8.61 -4.10 -3.88
C ASN A 97 7.41 -3.20 -3.51
N TYR A 98 7.18 -2.86 -2.24
CA TYR A 98 6.08 -1.97 -1.84
C TYR A 98 6.11 -0.60 -2.53
N PRO A 99 7.25 0.13 -2.57
CA PRO A 99 7.28 1.45 -3.18
C PRO A 99 6.85 1.44 -4.65
N ILE A 100 7.31 0.43 -5.41
CA ILE A 100 6.98 0.24 -6.82
C ILE A 100 5.48 0.08 -6.99
N GLN A 101 4.85 -0.83 -6.23
CA GLN A 101 3.43 -1.10 -6.40
C GLN A 101 2.55 0.03 -5.89
N ILE A 102 2.94 0.69 -4.80
CA ILE A 102 2.22 1.84 -4.25
C ILE A 102 2.23 3.01 -5.25
N MET A 103 3.39 3.32 -5.84
CA MET A 103 3.52 4.42 -6.80
C MET A 103 2.83 4.14 -8.13
N ASN A 104 2.76 2.88 -8.58
CA ASN A 104 1.94 2.48 -9.72
C ASN A 104 0.42 2.69 -9.51
N LYS A 105 -0.01 2.94 -8.27
CA LYS A 105 -1.38 3.30 -7.91
C LYS A 105 -1.58 4.78 -7.61
N ALA A 106 -0.57 5.63 -7.83
CA ALA A 106 -0.63 7.04 -7.52
C ALA A 106 -1.85 7.72 -8.19
N PRO A 107 -2.50 8.67 -7.51
CA PRO A 107 -3.78 9.22 -7.97
C PRO A 107 -3.62 10.22 -9.11
N ASN A 108 -4.58 10.17 -10.05
CA ASN A 108 -4.78 11.22 -11.05
C ASN A 108 -5.71 12.33 -10.51
N ARG A 109 -5.63 13.56 -11.03
CA ARG A 109 -6.60 14.61 -10.69
C ARG A 109 -7.99 14.19 -11.19
N SER A 110 -9.00 14.25 -10.32
CA SER A 110 -10.35 13.75 -10.62
C SER A 110 -11.11 14.55 -11.69
N GLN A 111 -10.67 15.78 -11.99
CA GLN A 111 -11.36 16.72 -12.90
C GLN A 111 -10.50 17.23 -14.06
N ALA A 112 -9.19 16.96 -14.06
CA ALA A 112 -8.26 17.32 -15.13
C ALA A 112 -7.62 16.05 -15.67
N ARG A 113 -7.24 16.02 -16.95
CA ARG A 113 -6.43 14.92 -17.54
C ARG A 113 -4.99 14.86 -16.98
N GLU A 114 -4.73 15.56 -15.88
CA GLU A 114 -3.42 15.73 -15.28
C GLU A 114 -3.32 14.83 -14.05
N SER A 115 -2.17 14.20 -13.85
CA SER A 115 -1.90 13.41 -12.65
C SER A 115 -1.43 14.33 -11.51
N TRP A 116 -1.71 13.94 -10.25
CA TRP A 116 -1.03 14.58 -9.12
C TRP A 116 0.42 14.11 -9.02
N CYS A 117 0.69 12.90 -9.52
CA CYS A 117 2.02 12.35 -9.64
C CYS A 117 2.70 12.93 -10.89
N ARG A 118 3.86 13.55 -10.71
CA ARG A 118 4.69 14.10 -11.79
C ARG A 118 5.49 13.01 -12.52
N LEU A 119 5.69 11.87 -11.87
CA LEU A 119 6.50 10.79 -12.43
C LEU A 119 5.85 10.26 -13.71
N GLY A 120 6.57 10.36 -14.82
CA GLY A 120 6.24 9.69 -16.06
C GLY A 120 6.38 8.18 -15.95
N ASN A 121 5.98 7.44 -16.99
CA ASN A 121 6.11 5.98 -17.00
C ASN A 121 7.56 5.50 -16.81
N ASP A 122 8.53 6.19 -17.43
CA ASP A 122 9.95 5.85 -17.33
C ASP A 122 10.50 6.13 -15.93
N GLU A 123 10.07 7.23 -15.29
CA GLU A 123 10.44 7.56 -13.92
C GLU A 123 9.78 6.64 -12.90
N LEU A 124 8.55 6.19 -13.17
CA LEU A 124 7.86 5.16 -12.37
C LEU A 124 8.57 3.81 -12.48
N ALA A 125 9.12 3.47 -13.65
CA ALA A 125 9.93 2.26 -13.82
C ALA A 125 11.25 2.33 -13.04
N GLY A 126 11.79 3.54 -12.81
CA GLY A 126 12.96 3.79 -11.98
C GLY A 126 12.68 3.91 -10.48
N VAL A 127 11.45 3.68 -10.00
CA VAL A 127 11.15 3.66 -8.57
C VAL A 127 11.80 2.42 -7.94
N THR A 128 12.58 2.64 -6.89
CA THR A 128 13.34 1.62 -6.16
C THR A 128 12.85 1.48 -4.71
N HIS A 129 13.39 0.49 -4.00
CA HIS A 129 13.02 0.17 -2.61
C HIS A 129 13.21 1.32 -1.61
N ASP A 130 14.14 2.24 -1.90
CA ASP A 130 14.50 3.39 -1.08
C ASP A 130 13.65 4.63 -1.39
N PHE A 131 12.68 4.55 -2.31
CA PHE A 131 11.94 5.71 -2.76
C PHE A 131 11.22 6.46 -1.61
N PHE A 132 10.67 5.74 -0.63
CA PHE A 132 10.02 6.33 0.55
C PHE A 132 10.98 6.79 1.64
N THR A 133 12.29 6.55 1.51
CA THR A 133 13.28 6.93 2.53
C THR A 133 13.60 8.43 2.54
N SER A 134 13.24 9.16 1.49
CA SER A 134 13.56 10.59 1.34
C SER A 134 12.32 11.44 1.09
N MET A 135 12.21 12.55 1.83
CA MET A 135 11.21 13.60 1.58
C MET A 135 11.45 14.32 0.24
N GLU A 136 12.66 14.30 -0.31
CA GLU A 136 12.95 14.86 -1.63
C GLU A 136 12.24 14.07 -2.74
N ASN A 137 12.19 12.74 -2.60
CA ASN A 137 11.43 11.88 -3.52
C ASN A 137 9.93 12.19 -3.49
N LEU A 138 9.37 12.52 -2.31
CA LEU A 138 8.00 12.99 -2.20
C LEU A 138 7.76 14.26 -3.01
N THR A 139 8.59 15.30 -2.80
CA THR A 139 8.46 16.58 -3.49
C THR A 139 8.71 16.47 -5.00
N ARG A 140 9.61 15.58 -5.42
CA ARG A 140 9.82 15.25 -6.84
C ARG A 140 8.58 14.60 -7.45
N ALA A 141 8.00 13.64 -6.75
CA ALA A 141 6.87 12.87 -7.26
C ALA A 141 5.55 13.62 -7.24
N PHE A 142 5.32 14.53 -6.30
CA PHE A 142 4.05 15.24 -6.17
C PHE A 142 4.27 16.74 -6.08
N GLU A 143 3.75 17.46 -7.08
CA GLU A 143 3.82 18.93 -7.11
C GLU A 143 2.99 19.57 -6.00
N SER A 144 1.88 18.94 -5.60
CA SER A 144 1.09 19.39 -4.46
C SER A 144 0.43 18.23 -3.74
N TYR A 145 0.43 18.31 -2.41
CA TYR A 145 -0.03 17.27 -1.51
C TYR A 145 -0.40 17.88 -0.16
N TYR A 146 -1.12 17.11 0.65
CA TYR A 146 -1.34 17.43 2.05
C TYR A 146 -0.40 16.61 2.91
N LEU A 147 0.45 17.28 3.66
CA LEU A 147 1.33 16.67 4.63
C LEU A 147 0.68 16.73 6.01
N PHE A 148 0.42 15.56 6.58
CA PHE A 148 0.07 15.46 7.98
C PHE A 148 1.36 15.59 8.80
N PRO A 149 1.35 16.37 9.90
CA PRO A 149 2.47 16.44 10.81
C PRO A 149 2.76 15.05 11.35
N ALA A 150 4.01 14.85 11.76
CA ALA A 150 4.48 13.60 12.30
C ALA A 150 3.59 13.20 13.51
N ASP A 151 2.78 12.16 13.29
CA ASP A 151 1.78 11.66 14.21
C ASP A 151 2.00 10.15 14.30
N LEU A 152 2.63 9.73 15.40
CA LEU A 152 3.04 8.35 15.59
C LEU A 152 1.84 7.38 15.48
N SER A 153 0.67 7.77 16.01
CA SER A 153 -0.52 6.92 15.96
C SER A 153 -1.01 6.73 14.52
N LYS A 154 -1.05 7.79 13.72
CA LYS A 154 -1.42 7.69 12.30
C LYS A 154 -0.35 6.96 11.48
N TRP A 155 0.92 7.14 11.81
CA TRP A 155 2.03 6.45 11.15
C TRP A 155 1.93 4.94 11.40
N ASP A 156 1.85 4.54 12.67
CA ASP A 156 1.70 3.14 13.07
C ASP A 156 0.45 2.52 12.48
N ALA A 157 -0.67 3.25 12.46
CA ALA A 157 -1.88 2.79 11.79
C ALA A 157 -1.63 2.56 10.29
N THR A 158 -0.97 3.50 9.60
CA THR A 158 -0.67 3.39 8.16
C THR A 158 0.25 2.21 7.86
N VAL A 159 1.32 2.06 8.64
CA VAL A 159 2.24 0.92 8.56
C VAL A 159 1.53 -0.40 8.86
N ALA A 160 0.64 -0.44 9.86
CA ALA A 160 -0.16 -1.63 10.18
C ALA A 160 -1.16 -2.01 9.07
N HIS A 161 -1.61 -1.05 8.26
CA HIS A 161 -2.43 -1.35 7.09
C HIS A 161 -1.60 -1.96 5.94
N LEU A 162 -0.36 -1.52 5.75
CA LEU A 162 0.52 -2.11 4.73
C LEU A 162 1.01 -3.49 5.16
N PHE A 163 1.31 -3.68 6.44
CA PHE A 163 1.81 -4.93 7.02
C PHE A 163 0.82 -5.47 8.06
N PRO A 164 -0.34 -6.02 7.65
CA PRO A 164 -1.35 -6.52 8.58
C PRO A 164 -0.90 -7.81 9.26
N LEU A 165 -1.29 -8.00 10.52
CA LEU A 165 -1.20 -9.30 11.20
C LEU A 165 -2.49 -10.08 10.94
N ILE A 166 -2.38 -11.27 10.33
CA ILE A 166 -3.53 -12.14 10.08
C ILE A 166 -3.70 -13.15 11.23
N GLN A 167 -4.90 -13.18 11.82
CA GLN A 167 -5.26 -14.11 12.90
C GLN A 167 -6.00 -15.36 12.39
N GLY A 168 -6.05 -15.57 11.08
CA GLY A 168 -6.87 -16.63 10.48
C GLY A 168 -6.94 -16.46 8.97
N SER A 169 -8.10 -16.12 8.43
CA SER A 169 -8.28 -15.93 6.99
C SER A 169 -7.98 -14.50 6.52
N THR A 170 -7.75 -14.36 5.20
CA THR A 170 -7.51 -13.08 4.52
C THR A 170 -8.77 -12.22 4.36
N GLY A 171 -9.93 -12.63 4.87
CA GLY A 171 -11.22 -11.94 4.65
C GLY A 171 -11.27 -10.49 5.16
N ASN A 172 -10.38 -10.11 6.08
CA ASN A 172 -10.23 -8.71 6.51
C ASN A 172 -9.50 -7.85 5.46
N LEU A 173 -8.65 -8.45 4.63
CA LEU A 173 -7.90 -7.76 3.57
C LEU A 173 -8.83 -7.31 2.43
N GLU A 174 -9.84 -8.10 2.09
CA GLU A 174 -10.80 -7.78 1.02
C GLU A 174 -11.60 -6.49 1.27
N ARG A 175 -11.66 -6.04 2.53
CA ARG A 175 -12.34 -4.79 2.91
C ARG A 175 -11.50 -3.53 2.68
N GLN A 176 -10.22 -3.67 2.34
CA GLN A 176 -9.27 -2.56 2.19
C GLN A 176 -8.99 -2.27 0.71
N GLN A 177 -9.83 -1.45 0.08
CA GLN A 177 -9.69 -1.11 -1.34
C GLN A 177 -8.33 -0.46 -1.64
N GLY A 178 -7.69 -0.89 -2.72
CA GLY A 178 -6.39 -0.36 -3.15
C GLY A 178 -5.20 -1.02 -2.46
N VAL A 179 -5.22 -1.19 -1.13
CA VAL A 179 -4.17 -1.94 -0.40
C VAL A 179 -4.25 -3.44 -0.74
N SER A 180 -5.45 -4.01 -0.75
CA SER A 180 -5.68 -5.40 -1.20
C SER A 180 -5.35 -5.64 -2.67
N ASN A 181 -5.20 -4.57 -3.45
CA ASN A 181 -4.81 -4.63 -4.87
C ASN A 181 -3.29 -4.52 -5.07
N LEU A 182 -2.50 -4.50 -3.99
CA LEU A 182 -1.06 -4.63 -4.04
C LEU A 182 -0.70 -6.12 -3.93
N GLY A 183 -0.05 -6.68 -4.96
CA GLY A 183 0.42 -8.06 -4.96
C GLY A 183 1.35 -8.35 -3.78
N VAL A 184 2.20 -7.40 -3.39
CA VAL A 184 3.08 -7.56 -2.21
C VAL A 184 2.31 -7.77 -0.90
N VAL A 185 1.14 -7.15 -0.74
CA VAL A 185 0.32 -7.34 0.47
C VAL A 185 -0.32 -8.72 0.47
N VAL A 186 -0.77 -9.19 -0.69
CA VAL A 186 -1.31 -10.55 -0.86
C VAL A 186 -0.23 -11.59 -0.57
N GLU A 187 0.99 -11.39 -1.09
CA GLU A 187 2.14 -12.25 -0.83
C GLU A 187 2.54 -12.24 0.64
N PHE A 188 2.57 -11.07 1.28
CA PHE A 188 2.83 -10.93 2.72
C PHE A 188 1.83 -11.68 3.59
N CYS A 189 0.54 -11.59 3.25
CA CYS A 189 -0.50 -12.34 3.95
C CYS A 189 -0.38 -13.85 3.70
N THR A 190 -0.08 -14.26 2.46
CA THR A 190 0.12 -15.68 2.11
C THR A 190 1.32 -16.26 2.86
N MET A 191 2.41 -15.50 2.96
CA MET A 191 3.60 -15.89 3.72
C MET A 191 3.27 -16.10 5.21
N GLN A 192 2.44 -15.24 5.81
CA GLN A 192 1.98 -15.43 7.19
C GLN A 192 1.19 -16.73 7.38
N LEU A 193 0.31 -17.09 6.45
CA LEU A 193 -0.51 -18.31 6.57
C LEU A 193 0.35 -19.57 6.63
N ALA A 194 1.51 -19.56 5.97
CA ALA A 194 2.46 -20.67 5.98
C ALA A 194 3.26 -20.79 7.29
N LEU A 195 3.24 -19.77 8.14
CA LEU A 195 4.01 -19.74 9.39
C LEU A 195 3.19 -20.17 10.61
N PRO A 196 3.84 -20.70 11.67
CA PRO A 196 3.26 -20.79 13.00
C PRO A 196 2.85 -19.42 13.54
N GLU A 197 1.80 -19.38 14.38
CA GLU A 197 1.24 -18.13 14.91
C GLU A 197 2.27 -17.24 15.63
N SER A 198 3.16 -17.85 16.43
CA SER A 198 4.25 -17.15 17.13
C SER A 198 5.21 -16.46 16.17
N SER A 199 5.53 -17.08 15.04
CA SER A 199 6.43 -16.53 14.01
C SER A 199 5.76 -15.43 13.16
N ARG A 200 4.43 -15.46 13.01
CA ARG A 200 3.69 -14.41 12.28
C ARG A 200 3.83 -13.05 12.96
N ALA A 201 3.65 -13.02 14.28
CA ALA A 201 3.77 -11.79 15.05
C ALA A 201 5.16 -11.18 14.93
N GLN A 202 6.21 -12.00 15.05
CA GLN A 202 7.59 -11.55 14.90
C GLN A 202 7.87 -11.02 13.49
N MET A 203 7.46 -11.72 12.44
CA MET A 203 7.66 -11.28 11.06
C MET A 203 6.97 -9.92 10.79
N VAL A 204 5.74 -9.74 11.27
CA VAL A 204 5.04 -8.46 11.16
C VAL A 204 5.77 -7.37 11.94
N GLN A 205 6.25 -7.68 13.14
CA GLN A 205 7.04 -6.74 13.93
C GLN A 205 8.31 -6.31 13.21
N ASP A 206 9.10 -7.27 12.67
CA ASP A 206 10.34 -7.00 11.94
C ASP A 206 10.10 -6.09 10.74
N ALA A 207 9.05 -6.40 9.94
CA ALA A 207 8.69 -5.60 8.77
C ALA A 207 8.30 -4.16 9.15
N ARG A 208 7.44 -4.01 10.17
CA ARG A 208 6.96 -2.70 10.63
C ARG A 208 8.09 -1.88 11.24
N GLN A 209 8.95 -2.50 12.04
CA GLN A 209 10.10 -1.85 12.65
C GLN A 209 11.08 -1.37 11.58
N TYR A 210 11.37 -2.21 10.58
CA TYR A 210 12.23 -1.83 9.47
C TYR A 210 11.65 -0.62 8.72
N VAL A 211 10.38 -0.69 8.32
CA VAL A 211 9.71 0.40 7.59
C VAL A 211 9.66 1.69 8.40
N SER A 212 9.27 1.62 9.67
CA SER A 212 9.22 2.81 10.52
C SER A 212 10.59 3.45 10.76
N ALA A 213 11.68 2.67 10.71
CA ALA A 213 13.03 3.18 10.88
C ALA A 213 13.61 3.79 9.59
N HIS A 214 13.19 3.33 8.40
CA HIS A 214 13.84 3.69 7.13
C HIS A 214 12.99 4.58 6.23
N TRP A 215 11.66 4.47 6.28
CA TRP A 215 10.79 5.27 5.42
C TRP A 215 10.47 6.60 6.09
N ALA A 216 10.66 7.68 5.34
CA ALA A 216 10.40 9.05 5.77
C ALA A 216 8.93 9.45 5.57
N TRP A 217 8.23 8.86 4.59
CA TRP A 217 6.85 9.21 4.28
C TRP A 217 6.06 8.05 3.66
N LEU A 218 4.74 8.14 3.80
CA LEU A 218 3.79 7.19 3.24
C LEU A 218 2.49 7.88 2.78
N PRO A 219 1.80 7.37 1.74
CA PRO A 219 0.44 7.81 1.47
C PRO A 219 -0.50 7.37 2.58
N ILE A 220 -1.40 8.27 2.98
CA ILE A 220 -2.41 7.97 3.98
C ILE A 220 -3.80 7.85 3.32
N GLY A 221 -4.42 6.69 3.48
CA GLY A 221 -5.84 6.50 3.23
C GLY A 221 -6.57 5.73 4.34
N THR A 222 -5.89 5.58 5.48
CA THR A 222 -6.45 5.03 6.72
C THR A 222 -7.64 5.89 7.17
N GLY A 223 -8.82 5.27 7.27
CA GLY A 223 -10.10 5.93 7.53
C GLY A 223 -11.11 5.89 6.37
N LYS A 224 -10.65 5.62 5.13
CA LYS A 224 -11.55 5.37 3.98
C LYS A 224 -11.30 4.04 3.28
N ASN A 225 -10.47 3.16 3.87
CA ASN A 225 -10.07 1.88 3.28
C ASN A 225 -9.54 2.06 1.84
N HIS A 226 -8.76 3.12 1.60
CA HIS A 226 -8.10 3.38 0.33
C HIS A 226 -6.58 3.41 0.55
N LEU A 227 -5.80 3.05 -0.48
CA LEU A 227 -4.35 3.28 -0.45
C LEU A 227 -4.02 4.78 -0.52
N TRP A 228 -4.71 5.50 -1.40
CA TRP A 228 -4.52 6.93 -1.62
C TRP A 228 -5.80 7.69 -1.28
N SER A 229 -5.76 8.54 -0.24
CA SER A 229 -6.77 9.59 -0.09
C SER A 229 -6.32 10.85 -0.80
N THR A 230 -7.27 11.53 -1.45
CA THR A 230 -7.06 12.83 -2.08
C THR A 230 -8.09 13.82 -1.55
N GLY A 231 -7.71 15.08 -1.39
CA GLY A 231 -8.61 16.13 -0.90
C GLY A 231 -8.54 17.41 -1.73
N VAL A 232 -9.66 18.12 -1.80
CA VAL A 232 -9.76 19.52 -2.27
C VAL A 232 -10.65 20.32 -1.30
N SER A 233 -11.58 19.63 -0.64
CA SER A 233 -12.47 20.12 0.42
C SER A 233 -12.38 19.20 1.65
N ASN A 234 -12.81 19.70 2.82
CA ASN A 234 -12.84 18.95 4.09
C ASN A 234 -11.49 18.37 4.53
N VAL A 235 -10.41 19.08 4.22
CA VAL A 235 -9.07 18.73 4.67
C VAL A 235 -9.01 18.92 6.19
N PRO A 236 -8.54 17.93 6.96
CA PRO A 236 -8.36 18.09 8.41
C PRO A 236 -7.49 19.30 8.72
N LYS A 237 -7.86 20.09 9.75
CA LYS A 237 -7.08 21.29 10.16
C LYS A 237 -5.62 20.99 10.51
N SER A 238 -5.34 19.75 10.90
CA SER A 238 -3.99 19.28 11.21
C SER A 238 -3.13 19.05 9.97
N ALA A 239 -3.70 18.93 8.77
CA ALA A 239 -2.92 18.71 7.56
C ALA A 239 -2.49 20.04 6.93
N GLN A 240 -1.21 20.12 6.54
CA GLN A 240 -0.64 21.27 5.84
C GLN A 240 -0.66 21.03 4.33
N GLN A 241 -1.15 21.99 3.56
CA GLN A 241 -1.00 21.95 2.11
C GLN A 241 0.44 22.33 1.73
N VAL A 242 1.05 21.52 0.88
CA VAL A 242 2.36 21.78 0.28
C VAL A 242 2.17 21.87 -1.23
N GLY A 243 2.84 22.85 -1.86
CA GLY A 243 2.83 23.06 -3.30
C GLY A 243 1.78 24.07 -3.80
N PRO A 244 1.88 24.45 -5.08
CA PRO A 244 1.12 25.57 -5.65
C PRO A 244 -0.32 25.22 -6.06
N LEU A 245 -0.63 23.94 -6.29
CA LEU A 245 -1.92 23.51 -6.82
C LEU A 245 -2.91 23.24 -5.70
N LYS A 246 -4.18 23.59 -5.94
CA LYS A 246 -5.27 23.32 -4.99
C LYS A 246 -5.58 21.82 -4.92
N GLY A 247 -5.38 21.24 -3.74
CA GLY A 247 -5.67 19.84 -3.48
C GLY A 247 -4.45 18.94 -3.61
N GLY A 248 -4.67 17.63 -3.49
CA GLY A 248 -3.61 16.64 -3.66
C GLY A 248 -3.84 15.36 -2.87
N PRO A 249 -2.96 14.36 -3.06
CA PRO A 249 -2.88 13.20 -2.20
C PRO A 249 -2.51 13.59 -0.77
N TRP A 250 -2.93 12.74 0.17
CA TRP A 250 -2.61 12.88 1.58
C TRP A 250 -1.40 12.02 1.91
N MET A 251 -0.45 12.61 2.64
CA MET A 251 0.82 12.01 3.01
C MET A 251 1.02 12.13 4.52
N ILE A 252 1.64 11.13 5.12
CA ILE A 252 2.15 11.21 6.48
C ILE A 252 3.66 11.09 6.47
N ALA A 253 4.34 11.94 7.25
CA ALA A 253 5.77 11.83 7.49
C ALA A 253 6.03 11.09 8.81
N THR A 254 7.15 10.38 8.89
CA THR A 254 7.69 9.88 10.14
C THR A 254 8.21 11.03 11.01
N LEU A 255 8.37 10.78 12.32
CA LEU A 255 9.08 11.71 13.20
C LEU A 255 10.56 11.66 12.82
N GLY A 256 11.05 12.73 12.18
CA GLY A 256 12.48 12.90 11.87
C GLY A 256 13.32 13.11 13.11
#